data_AF-A0A392URV4-F1
#
_entry.id   AF-A0A392URV4-F1
#
_cell.length_a   1.000
_cell.length_b   1.000
_cell.length_c   1.000
_cell.angle_alpha   90.00
_cell.angle_beta   90.00
_cell.angle_gamma   90.00
#
_symmetry.space_group_name_H-M   'P 1'
#
loop_
_entity.id
_entity.type
_entity.pdbx_description
1 polymer ?
#
loop_
_entity_poly.entity_id
_entity_poly.type
_entity_poly.pdbx_seq_one_letter_code
_entity_poly.pdbx_strand_id
1 'polypeptide(L)' 'MNVMAAAVTAQTNAKTQRDLEKRESEVLAARTRVLTSFNGQNPPKFRSDGGPAAADLWLQAIEKIFGA' A
#
# COMPACT_ATOMS: atom_id res chain seq x y z
N MET A 1 -45.05 6.03 3.89
CA MET A 1 -43.70 6.20 3.30
C MET A 1 -43.78 5.76 1.85
N ASN A 2 -43.42 6.60 0.87
CA ASN A 2 -43.59 6.26 -0.55
C ASN A 2 -42.42 5.41 -1.07
N VAL A 3 -42.68 4.56 -2.06
CA VAL A 3 -41.70 3.61 -2.64
C VAL A 3 -40.48 4.33 -3.21
N MET A 4 -40.66 5.54 -3.77
CA MET A 4 -39.59 6.34 -4.35
C MET A 4 -38.58 6.83 -3.29
N ALA A 5 -39.06 7.28 -2.13
CA ALA A 5 -38.20 7.70 -1.02
C ALA A 5 -37.40 6.53 -0.44
N ALA A 6 -38.00 5.35 -0.35
CA ALA A 6 -37.30 4.13 0.06
C ALA A 6 -36.23 3.72 -0.96
N ALA A 7 -36.55 3.78 -2.25
CA ALA A 7 -35.61 3.48 -3.33
C ALA A 7 -34.41 4.44 -3.36
N VAL A 8 -34.64 5.75 -3.19
CA VAL A 8 -33.56 6.75 -3.14
C VAL A 8 -32.66 6.55 -1.92
N THR A 9 -33.24 6.21 -0.77
CA THR A 9 -32.47 5.92 0.45
C THR A 9 -31.62 4.64 0.27
N ALA A 10 -32.21 3.58 -0.28
CA ALA A 10 -31.49 2.34 -0.55
C ALA A 10 -30.36 2.54 -1.57
N GLN A 11 -30.59 3.32 -2.62
CA GLN A 11 -29.58 3.64 -3.63
C GLN A 11 -28.42 4.44 -3.02
N THR A 12 -28.74 5.41 -2.16
CA THR A 12 -27.73 6.22 -1.46
C THR A 12 -26.86 5.34 -0.58
N ASN A 13 -27.45 4.47 0.23
CA ASN A 13 -26.72 3.56 1.11
C ASN A 13 -25.85 2.58 0.31
N ALA A 14 -26.38 2.03 -0.79
CA ALA A 14 -25.61 1.13 -1.66
C ALA A 14 -24.42 1.84 -2.33
N LYS A 15 -24.55 3.14 -2.65
CA LYS A 15 -23.43 3.92 -3.17
C LYS A 15 -22.38 4.17 -2.09
N THR A 16 -22.79 4.60 -0.89
CA THR A 16 -21.88 4.82 0.23
C THR A 16 -21.09 3.56 0.56
N GLN A 17 -21.74 2.40 0.62
CA GLN A 17 -21.08 1.13 0.88
C GLN A 17 -20.02 0.80 -0.17
N ARG A 18 -20.36 0.93 -1.46
CA ARG A 18 -19.43 0.68 -2.56
C ARG A 18 -18.22 1.62 -2.52
N ASP A 19 -18.44 2.88 -2.21
CA ASP A 19 -17.36 3.87 -2.15
C ASP A 19 -16.39 3.57 -0.99
N LEU A 20 -16.91 3.06 0.14
CA LEU A 20 -16.08 2.58 1.25
C LEU A 20 -15.25 1.36 0.86
N GLU A 21 -15.87 0.35 0.25
CA GLU A 21 -15.18 -0.88 -0.21
C GLU A 21 -14.09 -0.58 -1.25
N LYS A 22 -14.38 0.36 -2.18
CA LYS A 22 -13.40 0.82 -3.17
C LYS A 22 -12.21 1.49 -2.48
N ARG A 23 -12.47 2.39 -1.52
CA ARG A 23 -11.40 3.07 -0.78
C ARG A 23 -10.53 2.07 0.00
N GLU A 24 -11.14 1.10 0.68
CA GLU A 24 -10.40 0.06 1.39
C GLU A 24 -9.53 -0.77 0.43
N SER A 25 -10.08 -1.14 -0.72
CA SER A 25 -9.34 -1.84 -1.78
C SER A 25 -8.17 -1.02 -2.31
N GLU A 26 -8.35 0.29 -2.52
CA GLU A 26 -7.28 1.20 -2.95
C GLU A 26 -6.18 1.32 -1.88
N VAL A 27 -6.54 1.38 -0.60
CA VAL A 27 -5.57 1.40 0.51
C VAL A 27 -4.76 0.09 0.54
N LEU A 28 -5.42 -1.06 0.38
CA LEU A 28 -4.75 -2.36 0.32
C LEU A 28 -3.84 -2.48 -0.92
N ALA A 29 -4.32 -2.01 -2.07
CA ALA A 29 -3.55 -2.00 -3.32
C ALA A 29 -2.33 -1.08 -3.22
N ALA A 30 -2.47 0.11 -2.64
CA ALA A 30 -1.36 1.04 -2.41
C ALA A 30 -0.30 0.42 -1.49
N ARG A 31 -0.72 -0.21 -0.38
CA ARG A 31 0.20 -0.90 0.54
C ARG A 31 0.96 -2.03 -0.15
N THR A 32 0.25 -2.84 -0.93
CA THR A 32 0.87 -3.97 -1.66
C THR A 32 1.82 -3.47 -2.74
N ARG A 33 1.45 -2.40 -3.46
CA ARG A 33 2.27 -1.85 -4.57
C ARG A 33 3.66 -1.42 -4.11
N VAL A 34 3.79 -0.79 -2.94
CA VAL A 34 5.11 -0.39 -2.40
C VAL A 34 5.98 -1.61 -2.13
N LEU A 35 5.44 -2.63 -1.46
CA LEU A 35 6.19 -3.84 -1.13
C LEU A 35 6.56 -4.64 -2.38
N THR A 36 5.64 -4.77 -3.35
CA THR A 36 5.91 -5.43 -4.64
C THR A 36 7.00 -4.69 -5.41
N SER A 37 6.95 -3.36 -5.48
CA SER A 37 7.98 -2.54 -6.13
C SER A 37 9.34 -2.71 -5.46
N PHE A 38 9.39 -2.66 -4.12
CA PHE A 38 10.61 -2.88 -3.35
C PHE A 38 11.20 -4.26 -3.63
N ASN A 39 10.39 -5.32 -3.55
CA ASN A 39 10.84 -6.69 -3.82
C ASN A 39 11.31 -6.89 -5.28
N GLY A 40 10.68 -6.22 -6.24
CA GLY A 40 11.08 -6.26 -7.66
C GLY A 40 12.48 -5.67 -7.91
N GLN A 41 12.96 -4.80 -7.03
CA GLN A 41 14.30 -4.22 -7.10
C GLN A 41 15.40 -5.15 -6.52
N ASN A 42 15.02 -6.33 -6.03
CA ASN A 42 15.93 -7.32 -5.42
C ASN A 42 16.82 -6.71 -4.33
N PRO A 43 16.24 -6.22 -3.22
CA PRO A 43 16.97 -5.53 -2.17
C PRO A 43 18.05 -6.43 -1.55
N PRO A 44 19.23 -5.87 -1.21
CA PRO A 44 20.29 -6.66 -0.60
C PRO A 44 19.88 -7.15 0.78
N LYS A 45 20.31 -8.36 1.14
CA LYS A 45 20.14 -8.91 2.49
C LYS A 45 21.16 -8.28 3.43
N PHE A 46 20.70 -7.82 4.59
CA PHE A 46 21.59 -7.37 5.64
C PHE A 46 22.42 -8.54 6.17
N ARG A 47 23.72 -8.32 6.36
CA ARG A 47 24.62 -9.30 7.00
C ARG A 47 25.30 -8.62 8.18
N SER A 48 25.14 -9.21 9.36
CA SER A 48 25.63 -8.65 10.62
C SER A 48 27.12 -8.92 10.89
N ASP A 49 27.77 -9.73 10.05
CA ASP A 49 29.17 -10.16 10.20
C ASP A 49 30.19 -9.15 9.66
N GLY A 50 29.77 -8.20 8.80
CA GLY A 50 30.66 -7.24 8.14
C GLY A 50 31.01 -5.97 8.95
N GLY A 51 30.51 -5.83 10.18
CA GLY A 51 30.75 -4.65 11.01
C GLY A 51 30.08 -3.35 10.49
N PRO A 52 30.39 -2.19 11.08
CA PRO A 52 29.70 -0.93 10.80
C PRO A 52 29.73 -0.49 9.33
N ALA A 53 30.88 -0.62 8.66
CA ALA A 53 31.02 -0.23 7.26
C ALA A 53 30.14 -1.06 6.30
N ALA A 54 29.94 -2.35 6.60
CA ALA A 54 29.03 -3.18 5.82
C ALA A 54 27.56 -2.81 6.05
N ALA A 55 27.23 -2.33 7.25
CA ALA A 55 25.90 -1.81 7.54
C ALA A 55 25.62 -0.50 6.78
N ASP A 56 26.60 0.39 6.69
CA ASP A 56 26.49 1.63 5.92
C ASP A 56 26.30 1.36 4.42
N LEU A 57 27.06 0.42 3.85
CA LEU A 57 26.89 0.01 2.45
C LEU A 57 25.52 -0.63 2.20
N TRP A 58 25.01 -1.41 3.15
CA TRP A 58 23.66 -1.97 3.05
C TRP A 58 22.60 -0.86 3.09
N LEU A 59 22.72 0.11 4.00
CA LEU A 59 21.81 1.26 4.09
C LEU A 59 21.80 2.07 2.80
N GLN A 60 22.97 2.42 2.26
CA GLN A 60 23.07 3.17 1.01
C GLN A 60 22.39 2.45 -0.17
N ALA A 61 22.53 1.12 -0.25
CA ALA A 61 21.89 0.33 -1.28
C ALA A 61 20.36 0.30 -1.13
N ILE A 62 19.84 0.34 0.10
CA ILE A 62 18.40 0.45 0.38
C ILE A 62 17.89 1.85 0.04
N GLU A 63 18.59 2.92 0.41
CA GLU A 63 18.24 4.31 0.11
C GLU A 63 18.12 4.55 -1.41
N LYS A 64 19.04 3.98 -2.19
CA LYS A 64 19.00 4.02 -3.66
C LYS A 64 17.73 3.41 -4.25
N ILE A 65 17.15 2.38 -3.61
CA ILE A 65 15.89 1.77 -4.07
C ILE A 65 14.71 2.73 -3.87
N PHE A 66 14.74 3.55 -2.82
CA PHE A 66 13.71 4.54 -2.52
C PHE A 66 13.93 5.89 -3.24
N GLY A 67 15.09 6.08 -3.89
CA GLY A 67 15.40 7.27 -4.68
C GLY A 67 15.83 8.48 -3.85
N ALA A 68 16.47 8.25 -2.70
CA ALA A 68 17.15 9.28 -1.91
C ALA A 68 18.56 9.58 -2.44
#